data_AF-A0A7S3WAP7-F1
#
_entry.id   AF-A0A7S3WAP7-F1
#
_cell.length_a   1.000
_cell.length_b   1.000
_cell.length_c   1.000
_cell.angle_alpha   90.00
_cell.angle_beta   90.00
_cell.angle_gamma   90.00
#
_symmetry.space_group_name_H-M   'P 1'
#
loop_
_entity.id
_entity.type
_entity.pdbx_description
1 polymer ?
#
loop_
_entity_poly.entity_id
_entity_poly.type
_entity_poly.pdbx_seq_one_letter_code
_entity_poly.pdbx_strand_id
1 'polypeptide(L)'
;KVRAEVAQRIKNHEERNLARKLTPQQRREKKRRKMLNDPSGGGTPVSLYRINQMPNKQKLYKIDINAQQNHLTGLMILCDECNLVVVEGGPKAQRRYRKLLMHRIDWTDNGGAGDDD
;
A
#
# COMPACT_ATOMS: atom_id res chain seq x y z
N LYS A 1 -47.60 -19.49 13.84
CA LYS A 1 -47.70 -18.64 12.62
C LYS A 1 -46.65 -17.51 12.63
N VAL A 2 -46.68 -16.58 13.59
CA VAL A 2 -45.72 -15.45 13.69
C VAL A 2 -44.24 -15.87 13.76
N ARG A 3 -43.88 -16.88 14.56
CA ARG A 3 -42.49 -17.37 14.65
C ARG A 3 -41.94 -17.88 13.31
N ALA A 4 -42.79 -18.52 12.50
CA ALA A 4 -42.40 -19.02 11.18
C ALA A 4 -42.20 -17.86 10.18
N GLU A 5 -43.05 -16.83 10.23
CA GLU A 5 -42.90 -15.63 9.41
C GLU A 5 -41.62 -14.84 9.75
N VAL A 6 -41.29 -14.73 11.04
CA VAL A 6 -40.04 -14.11 11.50
C VAL A 6 -38.82 -14.91 11.03
N ALA A 7 -38.85 -16.24 11.18
CA ALA A 7 -37.77 -17.11 10.69
C ALA A 7 -37.58 -16.98 9.17
N GLN A 8 -38.67 -16.92 8.41
CA GLN A 8 -38.61 -16.75 6.95
C GLN A 8 -38.01 -15.38 6.57
N ARG A 9 -38.34 -14.30 7.28
CA ARG A 9 -37.75 -12.98 7.04
C ARG A 9 -36.25 -12.97 7.31
N ILE A 10 -35.81 -13.62 8.38
CA ILE A 10 -34.39 -13.74 8.73
C ILE A 10 -33.67 -14.52 7.64
N LYS A 11 -34.19 -15.69 7.24
CA LYS A 11 -33.63 -16.51 6.17
C LYS A 11 -33.52 -15.75 4.85
N ASN A 12 -34.59 -15.08 4.42
CA ASN A 12 -34.58 -14.26 3.20
C ASN A 12 -33.60 -13.07 3.29
N HIS A 13 -33.37 -12.52 4.48
CA HIS A 13 -32.37 -11.46 4.68
C HIS A 13 -30.94 -12.01 4.57
N GLU A 14 -30.66 -13.16 5.20
CA GLU A 14 -29.37 -13.83 5.15
C GLU A 14 -29.04 -14.31 3.74
N GLU A 15 -29.99 -14.90 3.01
CA GLU A 15 -29.83 -15.30 1.61
C GLU A 15 -29.51 -14.10 0.72
N ARG A 16 -30.21 -12.97 0.90
CA ARG A 16 -29.89 -11.72 0.18
C ARG A 16 -28.50 -11.19 0.51
N ASN A 17 -28.06 -11.30 1.77
CA ASN A 17 -26.72 -10.87 2.17
C ASN A 17 -25.63 -11.80 1.62
N LEU A 18 -25.89 -13.11 1.61
CA LEU A 18 -24.99 -14.10 1.04
C LEU A 18 -24.84 -13.88 -0.46
N ALA A 19 -25.93 -13.64 -1.19
CA ALA A 19 -25.91 -13.34 -2.61
C ALA A 19 -25.17 -12.03 -2.95
N ARG A 20 -25.23 -11.02 -2.07
CA ARG A 20 -24.48 -9.75 -2.23
C ARG A 20 -23.04 -9.80 -1.73
N LYS A 21 -22.67 -10.83 -0.96
CA LYS A 21 -21.34 -10.94 -0.37
C LYS A 21 -20.35 -11.18 -1.49
N LEU A 22 -19.49 -10.20 -1.73
CA LEU A 22 -18.41 -10.32 -2.71
C LEU A 22 -17.60 -11.59 -2.44
N THR A 23 -17.43 -12.39 -3.48
CA THR A 23 -16.55 -13.57 -3.44
C THR A 23 -15.12 -13.13 -3.11
N PRO A 24 -14.27 -14.02 -2.59
CA PRO A 24 -12.86 -13.68 -2.32
C PRO A 24 -12.15 -13.09 -3.54
N GLN A 25 -12.45 -13.59 -4.75
CA GLN A 25 -11.92 -13.06 -6.01
C GLN A 25 -12.42 -11.64 -6.29
N GLN A 26 -13.73 -11.40 -6.19
CA GLN A 26 -14.31 -10.07 -6.39
C GLN A 26 -13.80 -9.05 -5.36
N ARG A 27 -13.54 -9.47 -4.11
CA ARG A 27 -12.91 -8.61 -3.09
C ARG A 27 -11.49 -8.23 -3.47
N ARG A 28 -10.69 -9.19 -3.94
CA ARG A 28 -9.31 -8.95 -4.42
C ARG A 28 -9.32 -7.98 -5.60
N GLU A 29 -10.22 -8.17 -6.56
CA GLU A 29 -10.37 -7.30 -7.72
C GLU A 29 -10.83 -5.90 -7.34
N LYS A 30 -11.84 -5.77 -6.48
CA LYS A 30 -12.28 -4.47 -5.94
C LYS A 30 -11.15 -3.73 -5.23
N LYS A 31 -10.31 -4.47 -4.48
CA LYS A 31 -9.13 -3.91 -3.82
C LYS A 31 -8.07 -3.48 -4.83
N ARG A 32 -7.78 -4.32 -5.83
CA ARG A 32 -6.85 -4.04 -6.94
C ARG A 32 -7.28 -2.79 -7.71
N ARG A 33 -8.55 -2.72 -8.11
CA ARG A 33 -9.14 -1.54 -8.76
C ARG A 33 -9.01 -0.28 -7.90
N LYS A 34 -9.19 -0.37 -6.59
CA LYS A 34 -8.99 0.78 -5.67
C LYS A 34 -7.50 1.18 -5.51
N MET A 35 -6.55 0.32 -5.89
CA MET A 35 -5.12 0.63 -5.84
C MET A 35 -4.63 1.17 -7.20
N LEU A 36 -5.11 0.61 -8.31
CA LEU A 36 -4.74 0.99 -9.68
C LEU A 36 -5.54 2.14 -10.26
N ASN A 37 -6.77 2.39 -9.82
CA ASN A 37 -7.57 3.48 -10.38
C ASN A 37 -6.90 4.82 -10.07
N ASP A 38 -6.49 5.44 -11.16
CA ASP A 38 -5.96 6.79 -11.28
C ASP A 38 -7.06 7.83 -10.99
N PRO A 39 -6.70 9.03 -10.51
CA PRO A 39 -7.64 10.02 -10.02
C PRO A 39 -8.43 10.56 -11.20
N SER A 40 -9.75 10.51 -11.08
CA SER A 40 -10.72 11.15 -11.95
C SER A 40 -10.20 12.50 -12.49
N GLY A 41 -9.60 12.50 -13.69
CA GLY A 41 -9.27 13.67 -14.51
C GLY A 41 -8.01 14.49 -14.20
N GLY A 42 -7.19 14.15 -13.20
CA GLY A 42 -6.17 15.09 -12.65
C GLY A 42 -4.68 14.81 -12.90
N GLY A 43 -4.33 13.73 -13.60
CA GLY A 43 -2.94 13.28 -13.81
C GLY A 43 -2.34 12.49 -12.63
N THR A 44 -1.20 11.86 -12.89
CA THR A 44 -0.51 10.98 -11.93
C THR A 44 0.31 11.79 -10.93
N PRO A 45 0.02 11.75 -9.62
CA PRO A 45 0.81 12.51 -8.66
C PRO A 45 2.20 11.90 -8.49
N VAL A 46 3.21 12.76 -8.55
CA VAL A 46 4.63 12.44 -8.35
C VAL A 46 5.06 12.92 -6.96
N SER A 47 5.88 12.14 -6.26
CA SER A 47 6.47 12.50 -4.98
C SER A 47 7.98 12.26 -5.02
N LEU A 48 8.74 13.22 -4.51
CA LEU A 48 10.19 13.18 -4.42
C LEU A 48 10.59 13.12 -2.95
N TYR A 49 11.54 12.24 -2.63
CA TYR A 49 12.07 12.06 -1.28
C TYR A 49 13.59 12.15 -1.31
N ARG A 50 14.14 13.10 -0.57
CA ARG A 50 15.58 13.21 -0.32
C ARG A 50 15.95 12.39 0.91
N ILE A 51 16.98 11.58 0.78
CA ILE A 51 17.56 10.77 1.85
C ILE A 51 19.03 11.18 1.98
N ASN A 52 19.44 11.63 3.17
CA ASN A 52 20.77 12.21 3.37
C ASN A 52 21.88 11.16 3.50
N GLN A 53 21.57 9.96 3.97
CA GLN A 53 22.55 8.89 4.17
C GLN A 53 22.33 7.75 3.18
N MET A 54 23.38 6.98 2.91
CA MET A 54 23.31 5.80 2.06
C MET A 54 22.45 4.71 2.72
N PRO A 55 21.35 4.28 2.09
CA PRO A 55 20.48 3.26 2.68
C PRO A 55 21.14 1.89 2.66
N ASN A 56 21.07 1.18 3.80
CA ASN A 56 21.47 -0.22 3.87
C ASN A 56 20.64 -1.10 2.91
N LYS A 57 21.15 -2.30 2.58
CA LYS A 57 20.47 -3.23 1.64
C LYS A 57 19.03 -3.56 2.05
N GLN A 58 18.75 -3.62 3.34
CA GLN A 58 17.40 -3.90 3.84
C GLN A 58 16.43 -2.74 3.57
N LYS A 59 16.87 -1.48 3.74
CA LYS A 59 16.09 -0.27 3.42
C LYS A 59 15.85 -0.19 1.92
N LEU A 60 16.87 -0.43 1.09
CA LEU A 60 16.74 -0.50 -0.37
C LEU A 60 15.68 -1.54 -0.80
N TYR A 61 15.74 -2.74 -0.25
CA TYR A 61 14.74 -3.78 -0.52
C TYR A 61 13.33 -3.35 -0.10
N LYS A 62 13.17 -2.72 1.07
CA LYS A 62 11.88 -2.19 1.53
C LYS A 62 11.33 -1.13 0.57
N ILE A 63 12.17 -0.21 0.10
CA ILE A 63 11.80 0.83 -0.88
C ILE A 63 11.28 0.16 -2.15
N ASP A 64 12.07 -0.71 -2.77
CA ASP A 64 11.75 -1.37 -4.04
C ASP A 64 10.48 -2.22 -3.97
N ILE A 65 10.43 -3.17 -3.03
CA ILE A 65 9.27 -4.08 -2.91
C ILE A 65 7.98 -3.34 -2.57
N ASN A 66 8.03 -2.30 -1.74
CA ASN A 66 6.81 -1.54 -1.45
C ASN A 66 6.37 -0.68 -2.62
N ALA A 67 7.28 -0.18 -3.45
CA ALA A 67 6.92 0.51 -4.68
C ALA A 67 6.16 -0.45 -5.62
N GLN A 68 6.73 -1.63 -5.87
CA GLN A 68 6.13 -2.69 -6.70
C GLN A 68 4.76 -3.14 -6.17
N GLN A 69 4.66 -3.45 -4.87
CA GLN A 69 3.41 -3.91 -4.24
C GLN A 69 2.30 -2.86 -4.22
N ASN A 70 2.65 -1.57 -4.26
CA ASN A 70 1.67 -0.49 -4.32
C ASN A 70 1.40 0.00 -5.75
N HIS A 71 1.97 -0.66 -6.77
CA HIS A 71 1.87 -0.25 -8.18
C HIS A 71 2.33 1.20 -8.39
N LEU A 72 3.43 1.57 -7.72
CA LEU A 72 4.12 2.84 -7.96
C LEU A 72 5.22 2.61 -9.00
N THR A 73 5.39 3.56 -9.89
CA THR A 73 6.51 3.63 -10.84
C THR A 73 7.46 4.75 -10.43
N GLY A 74 8.64 4.81 -11.04
CA GLY A 74 9.67 5.80 -10.72
C GLY A 74 11.05 5.19 -10.61
N LEU A 75 11.96 5.88 -9.94
CA LEU A 75 13.36 5.50 -9.83
C LEU A 75 14.01 6.01 -8.54
N MET A 76 15.17 5.47 -8.24
CA MET A 76 16.04 5.96 -7.17
C MET A 76 17.40 6.33 -7.76
N ILE A 77 17.87 7.52 -7.43
CA ILE A 77 19.21 8.02 -7.76
C ILE A 77 20.06 7.92 -6.50
N LEU A 78 21.19 7.25 -6.63
CA LEU A 78 22.21 7.16 -5.58
C LEU A 78 23.33 8.14 -5.92
N CYS A 79 23.55 9.13 -5.07
CA CYS A 79 24.66 10.07 -5.18
C CYS A 79 25.35 10.21 -3.82
N ASP A 80 26.65 10.52 -3.84
CA ASP A 80 27.48 10.59 -2.62
C ASP A 80 26.98 11.63 -1.60
N GLU A 81 26.42 12.75 -2.07
CA GLU A 81 25.93 13.83 -1.19
C GLU A 81 24.45 13.70 -0.81
N CYS A 82 23.63 13.14 -1.70
CA CYS A 82 22.21 12.92 -1.42
C CYS A 82 21.59 11.85 -2.31
N ASN A 83 20.75 11.01 -1.70
CA ASN A 83 19.99 10.01 -2.43
C ASN A 83 18.57 10.54 -2.70
N LEU A 84 18.06 10.30 -3.89
CA LEU A 84 16.75 10.79 -4.32
C LEU A 84 15.86 9.63 -4.73
N VAL A 85 14.68 9.52 -4.14
CA VAL A 85 13.63 8.57 -4.54
C VAL A 85 12.51 9.34 -5.21
N VAL A 86 12.25 9.05 -6.48
CA VAL A 86 11.15 9.60 -7.26
C VAL A 86 10.12 8.51 -7.46
N VAL A 87 8.88 8.76 -7.05
CA VAL A 87 7.78 7.83 -7.26
C VAL A 87 6.54 8.52 -7.79
N GLU A 88 5.92 7.92 -8.79
CA GLU A 88 4.65 8.34 -9.36
C GLU A 88 3.62 7.21 -9.22
N GLY A 89 2.35 7.58 -9.07
CA GLY A 89 1.24 6.64 -9.05
C GLY A 89 0.08 7.15 -8.21
N GLY A 90 -0.95 6.31 -8.05
CA GLY A 90 -2.22 6.76 -7.48
C GLY A 90 -2.12 7.34 -6.05
N PRO A 91 -2.99 8.30 -5.68
CA PRO A 91 -2.88 9.05 -4.41
C PRO A 91 -2.96 8.15 -3.16
N LYS A 92 -3.67 7.03 -3.26
CA LYS A 92 -3.76 6.05 -2.17
C LYS A 92 -2.45 5.27 -1.99
N ALA A 93 -1.80 4.91 -3.10
CA ALA A 93 -0.50 4.25 -3.10
C ALA A 93 0.56 5.22 -2.54
N GLN A 94 0.57 6.47 -3.02
CA GLN A 94 1.44 7.54 -2.52
C GLN A 94 1.32 7.74 -1.01
N ARG A 95 0.09 7.79 -0.45
CA ARG A 95 -0.09 7.93 1.01
C ARG A 95 0.49 6.76 1.81
N ARG A 96 0.39 5.53 1.28
CA ARG A 96 0.96 4.34 1.93
C ARG A 96 2.48 4.37 1.89
N TYR A 97 3.02 4.74 0.74
CA TYR A 97 4.46 4.81 0.52
C TYR A 97 5.11 5.95 1.32
N ARG A 98 4.46 7.12 1.39
CA ARG A 98 4.86 8.20 2.30
C ARG A 98 4.91 7.73 3.75
N LYS A 99 3.91 6.97 4.22
CA LYS A 99 3.92 6.42 5.58
C LYS A 99 5.04 5.39 5.79
N LEU A 100 5.38 4.62 4.76
CA LEU A 100 6.54 3.73 4.81
C LEU A 100 7.83 4.52 5.01
N LEU A 101 8.11 5.45 4.08
CA LEU A 101 9.35 6.23 4.10
C LEU A 101 9.43 7.12 5.34
N MET A 102 8.39 7.85 5.71
CA MET A 102 8.49 8.86 6.78
C MET A 102 8.32 8.31 8.21
N HIS A 103 7.67 7.16 8.38
CA HIS A 103 7.27 6.71 9.72
C HIS A 103 7.61 5.25 10.04
N ARG A 104 7.82 4.39 9.05
CA ARG A 104 8.05 2.95 9.30
C ARG A 104 9.50 2.55 9.10
N ILE A 105 10.22 3.21 8.21
CA ILE A 105 11.65 3.03 8.07
C ILE A 105 12.31 3.96 9.08
N ASP A 106 13.02 3.36 10.02
CA ASP A 106 13.96 4.10 10.86
C ASP A 106 15.19 4.44 10.03
N TRP A 107 15.39 5.73 9.74
CA TRP A 107 16.53 6.19 8.96
C TRP A 107 17.77 6.41 9.81
N THR A 108 17.64 6.53 11.13
CA THR A 108 18.76 6.72 12.06
C THR A 108 19.47 5.42 12.42
N ASP A 109 18.79 4.29 12.29
CA ASP A 109 19.40 2.98 12.46
C ASP A 109 20.33 2.66 11.29
N ASN A 110 21.64 2.78 11.52
CA ASN A 110 22.67 2.51 10.52
C ASN A 110 22.98 1.02 10.34
N GLY A 111 22.13 0.13 10.88
CA GLY A 111 22.39 -1.30 10.86
C GLY A 111 23.57 -1.60 11.76
N GLY A 112 23.40 -1.34 13.05
CA GLY A 112 24.37 -1.73 14.06
C GLY A 112 24.79 -3.17 13.80
N ALA A 113 26.07 -3.36 13.48
CA ALA A 113 26.77 -4.55 13.88
C ALA A 113 26.51 -4.67 15.39
N GLY A 114 25.62 -5.58 15.77
CA GLY A 114 25.58 -6.06 17.13
C GLY A 114 26.89 -6.79 17.33
N ASP A 115 27.74 -6.20 18.14
CA ASP A 115 29.04 -6.71 18.57
C ASP A 115 28.94 -8.18 19.02
N ASP A 116 29.98 -8.94 18.69
CA ASP A 116 30.32 -10.20 19.35
C ASP A 116 30.43 -9.97 20.86
N ASP A 117 29.57 -10.62 21.65
CA ASP A 117 29.83 -11.09 23.03
C ASP A 117 28.81 -12.17 23.43
#